data_AF-A0A6L2Q6Q0-F1
#
_entry.id   AF-A0A6L2Q6Q0-F1
#
_cell.length_a   1.000
_cell.length_b   1.000
_cell.length_c   1.000
_cell.angle_alpha   90.00
_cell.angle_beta   90.00
_cell.angle_gamma   90.00
#
_symmetry.space_group_name_H-M   'P 1'
#
loop_
_entity.id
_entity.type
_entity.pdbx_description
1 polymer ?
#
loop_
_entity_poly.entity_id
_entity_poly.type
_entity_poly.pdbx_seq_one_letter_code
_entity_poly.pdbx_strand_id
1 'polypeptide(L)'
;MAEDVSEGRKCGDTGMRFVSKMNGVEGKTPFLIGVAGGTASGKSTVCKRIMEKLGQVDMDTTQRQVVCISQDSFYRELTPAEKAKAEKGLFNFDHPDAFNNDLIVQTLRDILAGKKCEIPVYDYRTNSRYMFMYYIMHCVFEMEQTW
;
A
#
# COMPACT_ATOMS: atom_id res chain seq x y z
N MET A 1 -48.29 12.99 16.84
CA MET A 1 -47.74 14.20 16.19
C MET A 1 -46.26 14.23 16.57
N ALA A 2 -45.38 14.25 15.56
CA ALA A 2 -43.91 14.30 15.64
C ALA A 2 -43.42 15.51 16.49
N GLU A 3 -42.18 15.65 16.95
CA GLU A 3 -40.83 15.54 16.31
C GLU A 3 -39.81 15.24 17.46
N ASP A 4 -38.87 14.30 17.42
CA ASP A 4 -37.67 14.07 16.59
C ASP A 4 -36.63 15.21 16.59
N VAL A 5 -35.64 15.13 17.50
CA VAL A 5 -34.38 15.88 17.41
C VAL A 5 -33.21 14.93 17.68
N SER A 6 -32.50 14.65 16.59
CA SER A 6 -31.30 13.84 16.51
C SER A 6 -30.06 14.72 16.71
N GLU A 7 -29.30 14.51 17.80
CA GLU A 7 -27.97 15.09 17.96
C GLU A 7 -26.90 14.14 17.40
N GLY A 8 -26.49 14.42 16.17
CA GLY A 8 -25.37 13.76 15.50
C GLY A 8 -24.03 14.17 16.14
N ARG A 9 -23.29 13.17 16.62
CA ARG A 9 -21.88 13.30 16.97
C ARG A 9 -21.06 13.56 15.70
N LYS A 10 -20.54 14.78 15.54
CA LYS A 10 -19.50 15.09 14.55
C LYS A 10 -18.18 14.41 14.95
N CYS A 11 -17.80 13.36 14.23
CA CYS A 11 -16.43 12.85 14.27
C CYS A 11 -15.55 13.76 13.39
N GLY A 12 -14.49 14.31 13.97
CA GLY A 12 -13.54 15.17 13.28
C GLY A 12 -12.71 14.39 12.27
N ASP A 13 -12.98 14.61 11.00
CA ASP A 13 -12.27 14.00 9.88
C ASP A 13 -10.90 14.69 9.73
N THR A 14 -9.89 14.15 10.42
CA THR A 14 -8.49 14.63 10.34
C THR A 14 -7.76 13.84 9.26
N GLY A 15 -8.34 13.76 8.06
CA GLY A 15 -7.70 13.19 6.88
C GLY A 15 -6.94 14.25 6.12
N MET A 16 -5.62 14.14 6.03
CA MET A 16 -4.80 14.94 5.11
C MET A 16 -5.28 14.72 3.67
N ARG A 17 -6.11 15.63 3.17
CA ARG A 17 -6.59 15.63 1.79
C ARG A 17 -5.46 16.15 0.89
N PHE A 18 -4.64 15.25 0.37
CA PHE A 18 -3.72 15.57 -0.74
C PHE A 18 -4.54 15.84 -2.00
N VAL A 19 -5.04 17.07 -2.16
CA VAL A 19 -5.65 17.53 -3.41
C VAL A 19 -4.52 17.99 -4.33
N SER A 20 -4.01 17.07 -5.14
CA SER A 20 -3.14 17.41 -6.26
C SER A 20 -3.96 18.16 -7.31
N LYS A 21 -3.82 19.49 -7.34
CA LYS A 21 -4.37 20.33 -8.41
C LYS A 21 -3.47 20.18 -9.64
N MET A 22 -3.70 19.15 -10.46
CA MET A 22 -3.04 19.00 -11.76
C MET A 22 -3.97 19.44 -12.89
N ASN A 23 -3.44 20.33 -13.73
CA ASN A 23 -4.12 20.95 -14.85
C ASN A 23 -4.55 19.91 -15.90
N GLY A 24 -5.82 19.95 -16.31
CA GLY A 24 -6.20 19.83 -17.72
C GLY A 24 -6.37 18.44 -18.34
N VAL A 25 -6.42 17.36 -17.57
CA VAL A 25 -6.91 16.07 -18.08
C VAL A 25 -8.02 15.59 -17.15
N GLU A 26 -9.24 15.46 -17.67
CA GLU A 26 -10.37 14.80 -16.98
C GLU A 26 -10.12 13.28 -16.86
N GLY A 27 -9.03 12.91 -16.18
CA GLY A 27 -8.71 11.54 -15.78
C GLY A 27 -9.17 11.34 -14.34
N LYS A 28 -9.75 10.16 -14.04
CA LYS A 28 -10.11 9.77 -12.67
C LYS A 28 -8.86 9.92 -11.79
N THR A 29 -8.94 10.75 -10.76
CA THR A 29 -7.84 10.92 -9.82
C THR A 29 -7.65 9.64 -9.01
N PRO A 30 -6.43 9.10 -8.95
CA PRO A 30 -6.18 7.90 -8.19
C PRO A 30 -6.37 8.12 -6.69
N PHE A 31 -6.92 7.11 -6.03
CA PHE A 31 -7.20 7.14 -4.59
C PHE A 31 -6.31 6.14 -3.85
N LEU A 32 -5.74 6.58 -2.73
CA LEU A 32 -4.84 5.80 -1.89
C LEU A 32 -5.49 5.54 -0.52
N ILE A 33 -5.58 4.28 -0.13
CA ILE A 33 -6.04 3.83 1.19
C ILE A 33 -4.83 3.31 1.96
N GLY A 34 -4.44 3.98 3.03
CA GLY A 34 -3.43 3.47 3.97
C GLY A 34 -4.06 2.56 5.01
N VAL A 35 -3.56 1.33 5.15
CA VAL A 35 -3.97 0.36 6.17
C VAL A 35 -2.77 0.05 7.06
N ALA A 36 -2.72 0.66 8.24
CA ALA A 36 -1.61 0.47 9.18
C ALA A 36 -2.03 -0.35 10.41
N GLY A 37 -1.09 -1.10 11.00
CA GLY A 37 -1.30 -1.85 12.24
C GLY A 37 -0.21 -2.90 12.53
N GLY A 38 -0.18 -3.41 13.75
CA GLY A 38 0.80 -4.43 14.17
C GLY A 38 0.65 -5.77 13.43
N THR A 39 1.64 -6.64 13.58
CA THR A 39 1.62 -8.01 13.04
C THR A 39 0.38 -8.77 13.52
N ALA A 40 -0.19 -9.58 12.64
CA ALA A 40 -1.41 -10.38 12.90
C ALA A 40 -2.69 -9.58 13.26
N SER A 41 -2.70 -8.25 13.08
CA SER A 41 -3.91 -7.44 13.29
C SER A 41 -5.00 -7.62 12.20
N GLY A 42 -4.70 -8.34 11.12
CA GLY A 42 -5.66 -8.68 10.06
C GLY A 42 -5.68 -7.72 8.86
N LYS A 43 -4.67 -6.85 8.72
CA LYS A 43 -4.51 -5.92 7.60
C LYS A 43 -4.65 -6.60 6.23
N SER A 44 -3.87 -7.65 5.98
CA SER A 44 -3.89 -8.39 4.72
C SER A 44 -5.26 -9.03 4.44
N THR A 45 -5.97 -9.46 5.50
CA THR A 45 -7.35 -9.97 5.40
C THR A 45 -8.33 -8.86 5.01
N VAL A 46 -8.17 -7.65 5.55
CA VAL A 46 -8.99 -6.49 5.17
C VAL A 46 -8.72 -6.10 3.72
N CYS A 47 -7.45 -5.99 3.32
CA CYS A 47 -7.05 -5.70 1.94
C CYS A 47 -7.62 -6.74 0.97
N LYS A 48 -7.52 -8.03 1.29
CA LYS A 48 -8.10 -9.12 0.49
C LYS A 48 -9.61 -8.98 0.34
N ARG A 49 -10.34 -8.71 1.44
CA ARG A 49 -11.79 -8.50 1.40
C ARG A 49 -12.20 -7.27 0.59
N ILE A 50 -11.40 -6.20 0.61
CA ILE A 50 -11.62 -5.01 -0.24
C ILE A 50 -11.50 -5.42 -1.71
N MET A 51 -10.45 -6.14 -2.08
CA MET A 51 -10.25 -6.64 -3.44
C MET A 51 -11.37 -7.58 -3.91
N GLU A 52 -11.83 -8.48 -3.05
CA GLU A 52 -12.97 -9.38 -3.29
C GLU A 52 -14.27 -8.58 -3.53
N LYS A 53 -14.58 -7.63 -2.65
CA LYS A 53 -15.80 -6.81 -2.77
C LYS A 53 -15.81 -5.90 -4.00
N LEU A 54 -14.63 -5.48 -4.46
CA LEU A 54 -14.48 -4.66 -5.67
C LEU A 54 -14.41 -5.50 -6.96
N GLY A 55 -14.55 -6.83 -6.86
CA GLY A 55 -14.55 -7.76 -8.00
C GLY A 55 -13.21 -7.81 -8.74
N GLN A 56 -12.12 -7.39 -8.10
CA GLN A 56 -10.81 -7.23 -8.75
C GLN A 56 -9.99 -8.53 -8.74
N VAL A 57 -10.43 -9.54 -7.98
CA VAL A 57 -9.70 -10.80 -7.79
C VAL A 57 -9.60 -11.60 -9.10
N ASP A 58 -10.68 -11.63 -9.87
CA ASP A 58 -10.78 -12.41 -11.12
C ASP A 58 -10.47 -11.59 -12.38
N MET A 59 -10.11 -10.30 -12.24
CA MET A 59 -9.75 -9.45 -13.35
C MET A 59 -8.29 -9.61 -13.74
N ASP A 60 -8.03 -9.66 -15.05
CA ASP A 60 -6.68 -9.55 -15.60
C ASP A 60 -6.00 -8.27 -15.07
N THR A 61 -4.73 -8.41 -14.72
CA THR A 61 -3.82 -7.35 -14.28
C THR A 61 -3.84 -6.09 -15.14
N THR A 62 -4.17 -6.21 -16.43
CA THR A 62 -4.30 -5.07 -17.37
C THR A 62 -5.59 -4.26 -17.17
N GLN A 63 -6.63 -4.87 -16.60
CA GLN A 63 -7.93 -4.24 -16.34
C GLN A 63 -8.20 -3.99 -14.85
N ARG A 64 -7.30 -4.46 -13.97
CA ARG A 64 -7.39 -4.17 -12.54
C ARG A 64 -7.29 -2.66 -12.31
N GLN A 65 -8.36 -2.11 -11.74
CA GLN A 65 -8.44 -0.72 -11.34
C GLN A 65 -7.91 -0.51 -9.93
N VAL A 66 -7.82 -1.57 -9.12
CA VAL A 66 -7.34 -1.52 -7.74
C VAL A 66 -6.13 -2.44 -7.59
N VAL A 67 -5.09 -1.97 -6.92
CA VAL A 67 -3.92 -2.76 -6.56
C VAL A 67 -3.71 -2.69 -5.06
N CYS A 68 -3.46 -3.86 -4.45
CA CYS A 68 -2.98 -3.94 -3.07
C CYS A 68 -1.46 -4.02 -3.09
N ILE A 69 -0.82 -3.16 -2.33
CA ILE A 69 0.63 -3.07 -2.19
C ILE A 69 0.98 -3.25 -0.72
N SER A 70 1.89 -4.16 -0.41
CA SER A 70 2.43 -4.32 0.94
C SER A 70 3.73 -3.53 1.09
N GLN A 71 3.97 -2.94 2.26
CA GLN A 71 5.25 -2.32 2.60
C GLN A 71 6.43 -3.31 2.48
N ASP A 72 6.18 -4.61 2.70
CA ASP A 72 7.16 -5.69 2.59
C ASP A 72 7.77 -5.79 1.18
N SER A 73 7.03 -5.39 0.15
CA SER A 73 7.55 -5.29 -1.22
C SER A 73 8.79 -4.40 -1.31
N PHE A 74 8.90 -3.42 -0.42
CA PHE A 74 9.92 -2.39 -0.39
C PHE A 74 10.99 -2.63 0.65
N TYR A 75 11.25 -3.88 1.05
CA TYR A 75 12.52 -4.18 1.71
C TYR A 75 13.69 -3.59 0.90
N ARG A 76 14.82 -3.27 1.53
CA ARG A 76 16.04 -2.87 0.83
C ARG A 76 16.86 -4.09 0.44
N GLU A 77 17.68 -3.99 -0.60
CA GLU A 77 18.60 -5.09 -0.90
C GLU A 77 19.57 -5.30 0.27
N LEU A 78 19.69 -6.56 0.69
CA LEU A 78 20.60 -6.95 1.75
C LEU A 78 22.00 -7.14 1.16
N THR A 79 23.00 -6.60 1.85
CA THR A 79 24.40 -6.87 1.55
C THR A 79 24.72 -8.36 1.77
N PRO A 80 25.79 -8.92 1.18
CA PRO A 80 26.15 -10.33 1.38
C PRO A 80 26.28 -10.73 2.86
N ALA A 81 26.82 -9.84 3.70
CA ALA A 81 26.94 -10.06 5.14
C ALA A 81 25.56 -10.08 5.85
N GLU A 82 24.62 -9.25 5.41
CA GLU A 82 23.26 -9.22 5.94
C GLU A 82 22.42 -10.39 5.47
N LYS A 83 22.59 -10.86 4.23
CA LYS A 83 21.98 -12.10 3.74
C LYS A 83 22.39 -13.28 4.60
N ALA A 84 23.69 -13.40 4.92
CA ALA A 84 24.18 -14.45 5.82
C ALA A 84 23.63 -14.34 7.25
N LYS A 85 23.26 -13.14 7.72
CA LYS A 85 22.55 -12.95 9.00
C LYS A 85 21.07 -13.31 8.88
N ALA A 86 20.42 -12.92 7.78
CA ALA A 86 19.01 -13.20 7.51
C ALA A 86 18.74 -14.71 7.40
N GLU A 87 19.62 -15.46 6.70
CA GLU A 87 19.56 -16.92 6.62
C GLU A 87 19.64 -17.61 8.00
N LYS A 88 20.28 -16.94 8.97
CA LYS A 88 20.40 -17.41 10.36
C LYS A 88 19.32 -16.85 11.29
N GLY A 89 18.36 -16.07 10.78
CA GLY A 89 17.33 -15.41 11.58
C GLY A 89 17.85 -14.29 12.48
N LEU A 90 19.04 -13.75 12.20
CA LEU A 90 19.71 -12.70 12.99
C LEU A 90 19.57 -11.30 12.39
N PHE A 91 18.82 -11.17 11.29
CA PHE A 91 18.53 -9.89 10.66
C PHE A 91 17.17 -9.39 11.12
N ASN A 92 17.11 -8.14 11.59
CA ASN A 92 15.86 -7.53 12.02
C ASN A 92 15.14 -6.91 10.81
N PHE A 93 14.12 -7.59 10.30
CA PHE A 93 13.27 -7.11 9.21
C PHE A 93 12.26 -6.05 9.67
N ASP A 94 12.03 -5.92 10.98
CA ASP A 94 11.06 -4.97 11.54
C ASP A 94 11.64 -3.57 11.74
N HIS A 95 12.95 -3.39 11.54
CA HIS A 95 13.60 -2.09 11.70
C HIS A 95 13.24 -1.16 10.53
N PRO A 96 12.96 0.15 10.74
CA PRO A 96 12.63 1.08 9.67
C PRO A 96 13.70 1.16 8.56
N ASP A 97 14.97 0.92 8.90
CA ASP A 97 16.08 0.86 7.94
C ASP A 97 16.09 -0.40 7.06
N ALA A 98 15.26 -1.40 7.36
CA ALA A 98 15.08 -2.56 6.48
C ALA A 98 14.26 -2.19 5.23
N PHE A 99 13.54 -1.07 5.25
CA PHE A 99 12.69 -0.62 4.15
C PHE A 99 13.34 0.50 3.35
N ASN A 100 13.10 0.50 2.04
CA ASN A 100 13.43 1.61 1.17
C ASN A 100 12.29 2.64 1.17
N ASN A 101 12.29 3.49 2.20
CA ASN A 101 11.26 4.52 2.40
C ASN A 101 11.22 5.53 1.24
N ASP A 102 12.36 5.86 0.64
CA ASP A 102 12.41 6.78 -0.50
C ASP A 102 11.68 6.18 -1.71
N LEU A 103 11.87 4.88 -1.97
CA LEU A 103 11.16 4.17 -3.03
C LEU A 103 9.65 4.09 -2.74
N ILE A 104 9.24 3.81 -1.50
CA ILE A 104 7.83 3.81 -1.10
C ILE A 104 7.20 5.17 -1.42
N VAL A 105 7.81 6.26 -0.94
CA VAL A 105 7.29 7.61 -1.12
C VAL A 105 7.24 7.99 -2.60
N GLN A 106 8.26 7.63 -3.38
CA GLN A 106 8.29 7.88 -4.81
C GLN A 106 7.18 7.11 -5.54
N THR A 107 7.03 5.81 -5.29
CA THR A 107 5.98 4.99 -5.89
C THR A 107 4.59 5.53 -5.55
N LEU A 108 4.33 5.88 -4.28
CA LEU A 108 3.04 6.45 -3.87
C LEU A 108 2.74 7.80 -4.55
N ARG A 109 3.77 8.65 -4.74
CA ARG A 109 3.61 9.91 -5.47
C ARG A 109 3.30 9.69 -6.94
N ASP A 110 3.97 8.75 -7.59
CA ASP A 110 3.72 8.43 -9.00
C ASP A 110 2.34 7.80 -9.19
N ILE A 111 1.88 6.96 -8.24
CA ILE A 111 0.50 6.46 -8.20
C ILE A 111 -0.48 7.62 -8.09
N LEU A 112 -0.29 8.54 -7.14
CA LEU A 112 -1.17 9.71 -6.96
C LEU A 112 -1.14 10.68 -8.16
N ALA A 113 -0.06 10.66 -8.95
CA ALA A 113 0.05 11.41 -10.20
C ALA A 113 -0.58 10.69 -11.41
N GLY A 114 -1.14 9.49 -11.23
CA GLY A 114 -1.74 8.70 -12.30
C GLY A 114 -0.73 8.15 -13.31
N LYS A 115 0.55 8.03 -12.92
CA LYS A 115 1.60 7.48 -13.78
C LYS A 115 1.64 5.96 -13.65
N LYS A 116 2.12 5.30 -14.71
CA LYS A 116 2.54 3.90 -14.63
C LYS A 116 3.67 3.78 -13.62
N CYS A 117 3.52 2.83 -12.70
CA CYS A 117 4.49 2.60 -11.64
C CYS A 117 4.98 1.17 -11.70
N GLU A 118 6.26 1.01 -11.48
CA GLU A 118 6.90 -0.27 -11.23
C GLU A 118 6.86 -0.54 -9.74
N ILE A 119 6.24 -1.64 -9.34
CA ILE A 119 6.17 -2.06 -7.94
C ILE A 119 7.03 -3.31 -7.78
N PRO A 120 7.97 -3.31 -6.83
CA PRO A 120 8.70 -4.52 -6.50
C PRO A 120 7.75 -5.55 -5.86
N VAL A 121 7.89 -6.81 -6.24
CA VAL A 121 7.24 -7.93 -5.55
C VAL A 121 8.32 -8.70 -4.82
N TYR A 122 8.15 -8.86 -3.51
CA TYR A 122 9.10 -9.57 -2.67
C TYR A 122 8.74 -11.05 -2.58
N ASP A 123 9.72 -11.93 -2.86
CA ASP A 123 9.59 -13.36 -2.62
C ASP A 123 10.34 -13.76 -1.33
N TYR A 124 9.57 -14.01 -0.27
CA TYR A 124 10.08 -14.43 1.03
C TYR A 124 10.85 -15.77 1.00
N ARG A 125 10.59 -16.63 0.00
CA ARG A 125 11.28 -17.93 -0.10
C ARG A 125 12.71 -17.76 -0.59
N THR A 126 12.92 -16.82 -1.50
CA THR A 126 14.21 -16.60 -2.17
C THR A 126 14.93 -15.35 -1.69
N ASN A 127 14.31 -14.55 -0.81
CA ASN A 127 14.77 -13.21 -0.41
C ASN A 127 15.15 -12.34 -1.62
N SER A 128 14.36 -12.47 -2.69
CA SER A 128 14.61 -11.78 -3.96
C SER A 128 13.43 -10.88 -4.33
N ARG A 129 13.70 -9.90 -5.18
CA ARG A 129 12.70 -8.98 -5.72
C ARG A 129 12.67 -9.08 -7.23
N TYR A 130 11.47 -8.99 -7.78
CA TYR A 130 11.27 -8.73 -9.19
C TYR A 130 10.33 -7.56 -9.36
N MET A 131 10.49 -6.84 -10.47
CA MET A 131 9.72 -5.63 -10.75
C MET A 131 8.50 -5.99 -11.59
N PHE A 132 7.32 -5.55 -11.16
CA PHE A 132 6.10 -5.71 -11.94
C PHE A 132 5.52 -4.34 -12.29
N MET A 133 5.18 -4.14 -13.56
CA MET A 133 4.64 -2.87 -14.04
C MET A 133 3.12 -2.88 -13.93
N TYR A 134 2.57 -1.93 -13.16
CA TYR A 134 1.14 -1.80 -12.94
C TYR A 134 0.59 -0.49 -13.51
N TYR A 135 -0.61 -0.54 -14.07
CA TYR A 135 -1.43 0.65 -14.36
C TYR A 135 -2.41 0.85 -13.22
N ILE A 136 -2.09 1.74 -12.28
CA ILE A 136 -2.79 1.82 -10.99
C ILE A 136 -3.77 2.98 -11.02
N MET A 137 -5.05 2.65 -10.90
CA MET A 137 -6.11 3.64 -10.75
C MET A 137 -6.46 3.87 -9.27
N HIS A 138 -6.39 2.84 -8.44
CA HIS A 138 -6.61 2.91 -7.00
C HIS A 138 -5.62 2.01 -6.28
N CYS A 139 -5.14 2.45 -5.12
CA CYS A 139 -4.14 1.73 -4.35
C CYS A 139 -4.62 1.51 -2.91
N VAL A 140 -4.48 0.28 -2.41
CA VAL A 140 -4.53 -0.05 -1.00
C VAL A 140 -3.10 -0.33 -0.55
N PHE A 141 -2.55 0.51 0.31
CA PHE A 141 -1.19 0.38 0.83
C PHE A 141 -1.23 -0.13 2.27
N GLU A 142 -0.69 -1.32 2.48
CA GLU A 142 -0.58 -1.97 3.78
C GLU A 142 0.75 -1.62 4.44
N MET A 143 0.71 -1.00 5.61
CA MET A 143 1.87 -0.66 6.44
C MET A 143 1.90 -1.49 7.72
N GLU A 144 3.07 -1.94 8.11
CA GLU A 144 3.29 -2.61 9.38
C GLU A 144 3.80 -1.62 10.42
N GLN A 145 3.18 -1.62 11.61
CA GLN A 145 3.61 -0.81 12.75
C GLN A 145 4.39 -1.72 13.70
N THR A 146 5.71 -1.69 13.59
CA THR A 146 6.64 -2.37 14.50
C THR A 146 7.11 -1.34 15.55
N TRP A 147 7.01 -1.71 16.82
CA TRP A 147 7.35 -0.87 17.98
C TRP A 147 8.79 -1.09 18.42
#